data_AF-A0A7K4L874-F1
#
_entry.id   AF-A0A7K4L874-F1
#
_cell.length_a   1.000
_cell.length_b   1.000
_cell.length_c   1.000
_cell.angle_alpha   90.00
_cell.angle_beta   90.00
_cell.angle_gamma   90.00
#
_symmetry.space_group_name_H-M   'P 1'
#
loop_
_entity.id
_entity.type
_entity.pdbx_description
1 polymer ?
#
loop_
_entity_poly.entity_id
_entity_poly.type
_entity_poly.pdbx_seq_one_letter_code
_entity_poly.pdbx_strand_id
1 'polypeptide(L)'
;GVDLQVCSSKNPTCCTKKMEERYQTAARQDIQQVIQATSATLKFLISRNAAAFQETFEMLIKLAENYTNTLFCNAYRNMAVEAATHIQELFTDVGLFIFGTDVSTEEFVNRFFDTLFPIAYSHMIKPGLTDVSLEYAECLRMATRDIRPFGSVPKVIARQLGRSLLPSRTFLQALNLGIEVINTTDHLHFSKDCSRALLRMQYCPHCQGLTLSKPCMGYCLNVVRGCLANLAEVDLHWRGYVQSLEELSSAMHGTYDLEHVLLNFHSLVNDALIQAQINGPELSEQVNKICGPPVRKPQQSTGCSFDQNKDNQGLKMFSRDSEETLANRRKAFIGHLRLYRAFYGGLADQLCANELAAADGLPCWNGEDVVRSYTHRVVGSGIKAQSGNPEVKVKGTDPVINQIIDKLKHVIKV
;
A
#
# COMPACT_ATOMS: atom_id res chain seq x y z
N GLY A 1 -2.01 48.95 -24.13
CA GLY A 1 -2.32 47.52 -24.07
C GLY A 1 -1.86 46.72 -25.28
N VAL A 2 -1.11 47.31 -26.22
CA VAL A 2 -0.68 46.64 -27.46
C VAL A 2 0.37 45.54 -27.24
N ASP A 3 1.01 45.53 -26.06
CA ASP A 3 2.10 44.61 -25.70
C ASP A 3 1.68 43.35 -24.94
N LEU A 4 0.40 43.22 -24.58
CA LEU A 4 -0.13 42.06 -23.86
C LEU A 4 -0.41 40.91 -24.83
N GLN A 5 0.04 39.69 -24.49
CA GLN A 5 -0.04 38.53 -25.37
C GLN A 5 -1.29 37.67 -25.16
N VAL A 6 -1.95 37.79 -24.00
CA VAL A 6 -3.10 36.97 -23.60
C VAL A 6 -4.29 37.83 -23.21
N CYS A 7 -4.08 38.81 -22.32
CA CYS A 7 -5.13 39.70 -21.80
C CYS A 7 -5.42 40.89 -22.71
N SER A 8 -5.61 40.63 -24.01
CA SER A 8 -5.96 41.68 -24.96
C SER A 8 -7.32 42.28 -24.61
N SER A 9 -7.40 43.61 -24.52
CA SER A 9 -8.63 44.35 -24.22
C SER A 9 -8.83 45.45 -25.26
N LYS A 10 -10.10 45.74 -25.60
CA LYS A 10 -10.47 46.89 -26.42
C LYS A 10 -10.33 48.21 -25.64
N ASN A 11 -10.36 48.14 -24.31
CA ASN A 11 -10.26 49.26 -23.39
C ASN A 11 -8.83 49.46 -22.88
N PRO A 12 -8.50 50.61 -22.27
CA PRO A 12 -7.24 50.79 -21.55
C PRO A 12 -7.06 49.67 -20.52
N THR A 13 -5.86 49.10 -20.46
CA THR A 13 -5.51 48.00 -19.55
C THR A 13 -4.69 48.53 -18.38
N CYS A 14 -4.96 47.98 -17.19
CA CYS A 14 -4.19 48.24 -15.97
C CYS A 14 -2.91 47.39 -15.89
N CYS A 15 -2.72 46.44 -16.80
CA CYS A 15 -1.59 45.52 -16.78
C CYS A 15 -0.47 45.93 -17.73
N THR A 16 0.76 45.79 -17.25
CA THR A 16 1.97 45.75 -18.10
C THR A 16 2.28 44.31 -18.51
N LYS A 17 3.12 44.13 -19.52
CA LYS A 17 3.62 42.79 -19.92
C LYS A 17 4.25 42.02 -18.75
N LYS A 18 5.04 42.70 -17.92
CA LYS A 18 5.66 42.10 -16.73
C LYS A 18 4.62 41.65 -15.68
N MET A 19 3.49 42.37 -15.57
CA MET A 19 2.38 41.94 -14.72
C MET A 19 1.67 40.71 -15.30
N GLU A 20 1.44 40.67 -16.61
CA GLU A 20 0.85 39.51 -17.29
C GLU A 20 1.70 38.24 -17.10
N GLU A 21 3.03 38.35 -17.21
CA GLU A 21 3.98 37.24 -16.96
C GLU A 21 3.91 36.74 -15.51
N ARG A 22 3.78 37.66 -14.54
CA ARG A 22 3.59 37.31 -13.11
C ARG A 22 2.25 36.63 -12.88
N TYR A 23 1.17 37.17 -13.44
CA TYR A 23 -0.15 36.54 -13.35
C TYR A 23 -0.21 35.18 -14.03
N GLN A 24 0.56 34.95 -15.10
CA GLN A 24 0.65 33.62 -15.70
C GLN A 24 1.24 32.61 -14.71
N THR A 25 2.25 33.02 -13.94
CA THR A 25 2.85 32.17 -12.92
C THR A 25 1.90 31.94 -11.75
N ALA A 26 1.23 33.00 -11.30
CA ALA A 26 0.22 32.92 -10.24
C ALA A 26 -0.94 31.98 -10.64
N ALA A 27 -1.48 32.12 -11.85
CA ALA A 27 -2.58 31.27 -12.34
C ALA A 27 -2.26 29.77 -12.31
N ARG A 28 -1.00 29.40 -12.65
CA ARG A 28 -0.52 28.01 -12.56
C ARG A 28 -0.41 27.55 -11.11
N GLN A 29 0.12 28.39 -10.23
CA GLN A 29 0.28 28.06 -8.81
C GLN A 29 -1.07 27.92 -8.13
N ASP A 30 -2.02 28.82 -8.40
CA ASP A 30 -3.34 28.81 -7.80
C ASP A 30 -4.11 27.57 -8.24
N ILE A 31 -4.16 27.26 -9.54
CA ILE A 31 -4.86 26.04 -9.98
C ILE A 31 -4.24 24.78 -9.37
N GLN A 32 -2.91 24.74 -9.22
CA GLN A 32 -2.23 23.62 -8.58
C GLN A 32 -2.60 23.52 -7.09
N GLN A 33 -2.65 24.64 -6.37
CA GLN A 33 -3.09 24.67 -4.97
C GLN A 33 -4.54 24.19 -4.82
N VAL A 34 -5.45 24.61 -5.71
CA VAL A 34 -6.85 24.17 -5.67
C VAL A 34 -6.96 22.66 -5.95
N ILE A 35 -6.19 22.12 -6.90
CA ILE A 35 -6.12 20.67 -7.15
C ILE A 35 -5.64 19.93 -5.91
N GLN A 36 -4.54 20.39 -5.31
CA GLN A 36 -3.96 19.79 -4.10
C GLN A 36 -4.89 19.87 -2.89
N ALA A 37 -5.61 20.97 -2.72
CA ALA A 37 -6.61 21.11 -1.67
C ALA A 37 -7.78 20.13 -1.88
N THR A 38 -8.21 19.94 -3.13
CA THR A 38 -9.30 19.02 -3.49
C THR A 38 -8.90 17.55 -3.31
N SER A 39 -7.64 17.19 -3.59
CA SER A 39 -7.12 15.84 -3.41
C SER A 39 -6.65 15.53 -1.98
N ALA A 40 -6.49 16.54 -1.12
CA ALA A 40 -5.89 16.41 0.21
C ALA A 40 -6.55 15.35 1.10
N THR A 41 -7.88 15.29 1.12
CA THR A 41 -8.60 14.29 1.93
C THR A 41 -8.37 12.87 1.43
N LEU A 42 -8.38 12.68 0.11
CA LEU A 42 -8.09 11.38 -0.51
C LEU A 42 -6.63 10.96 -0.25
N LYS A 43 -5.68 11.89 -0.42
CA LYS A 43 -4.27 11.68 -0.11
C LYS A 43 -4.07 11.25 1.35
N PHE A 44 -4.64 12.00 2.27
CA PHE A 44 -4.56 11.70 3.70
C PHE A 44 -5.19 10.35 4.02
N LEU A 45 -6.34 10.03 3.43
CA LEU A 45 -7.01 8.74 3.62
C LEU A 45 -6.10 7.57 3.23
N ILE A 46 -5.48 7.60 2.05
CA ILE A 46 -4.63 6.49 1.60
C ILE A 46 -3.32 6.47 2.37
N SER A 47 -2.60 7.60 2.48
CA SER A 47 -1.31 7.66 3.17
C SER A 47 -1.39 7.22 4.63
N ARG A 48 -2.39 7.70 5.37
CA ARG A 48 -2.56 7.32 6.78
C ARG A 48 -2.86 5.84 6.93
N ASN A 49 -3.73 5.28 6.09
CA ASN A 49 -4.07 3.86 6.17
C ASN A 49 -2.91 2.97 5.71
N ALA A 50 -2.14 3.36 4.70
CA ALA A 50 -0.94 2.64 4.27
C ALA A 50 0.06 2.50 5.42
N ALA A 51 0.39 3.61 6.09
CA ALA A 51 1.27 3.61 7.26
C ALA A 51 0.70 2.76 8.40
N ALA A 52 -0.60 2.88 8.67
CA ALA A 52 -1.25 2.12 9.73
C ALA A 52 -1.28 0.60 9.45
N PHE A 53 -1.47 0.17 8.20
CA PHE A 53 -1.39 -1.25 7.84
C PHE A 53 0.03 -1.77 7.93
N GLN A 54 1.02 -1.00 7.48
CA GLN A 54 2.42 -1.36 7.63
C GLN A 54 2.80 -1.57 9.10
N GLU A 55 2.47 -0.61 9.97
CA GLU A 55 2.72 -0.73 11.42
C GLU A 55 2.00 -1.94 12.04
N THR A 56 0.75 -2.19 11.62
CA THR A 56 -0.01 -3.36 12.07
C THR A 56 0.67 -4.67 11.65
N PHE A 57 1.18 -4.75 10.42
CA PHE A 57 1.88 -5.94 9.92
C PHE A 57 3.19 -6.17 10.69
N GLU A 58 4.00 -5.13 10.91
CA GLU A 58 5.24 -5.20 11.71
C GLU A 58 4.94 -5.68 13.15
N MET A 59 3.88 -5.15 13.75
CA MET A 59 3.42 -5.54 15.09
C MET A 59 2.99 -7.01 15.14
N LEU A 60 2.20 -7.48 14.17
CA LEU A 60 1.72 -8.87 14.12
C LEU A 60 2.87 -9.87 13.95
N ILE A 61 3.87 -9.54 13.12
CA ILE A 61 5.08 -10.35 12.94
C ILE A 61 5.81 -10.49 14.29
N LYS A 62 6.03 -9.38 14.99
CA LYS A 62 6.69 -9.38 16.30
C LYS A 62 5.90 -10.15 17.37
N LEU A 63 4.57 -10.04 17.37
CA LEU A 63 3.73 -10.83 18.28
C LEU A 63 3.83 -12.33 17.99
N ALA A 64 3.79 -12.72 16.73
CA ALA A 64 3.91 -14.12 16.33
C ALA A 64 5.28 -14.71 16.71
N GLU A 65 6.36 -13.94 16.54
CA GLU A 65 7.70 -14.28 17.02
C GLU A 65 7.71 -14.49 18.53
N ASN A 66 7.18 -13.53 19.29
CA ASN A 66 7.11 -13.59 20.75
C ASN A 66 6.29 -14.78 21.26
N TYR A 67 5.15 -15.07 20.66
CA TYR A 67 4.31 -16.23 21.03
C TYR A 67 5.01 -17.54 20.73
N THR A 68 5.73 -17.63 19.61
CA THR A 68 6.53 -18.80 19.28
C THR A 68 7.69 -18.98 20.26
N ASN A 69 8.43 -17.92 20.59
CA ASN A 69 9.48 -17.98 21.62
C ASN A 69 8.90 -18.37 23.00
N THR A 70 7.74 -17.83 23.37
CA THR A 70 7.05 -18.15 24.63
C THR A 70 6.64 -19.62 24.70
N LEU A 71 6.16 -20.19 23.60
CA LEU A 71 5.89 -21.64 23.49
C LEU A 71 7.15 -22.45 23.85
N PHE A 72 8.30 -22.13 23.24
CA PHE A 72 9.54 -22.84 23.53
C PHE A 72 10.00 -22.64 24.97
N CYS A 73 9.97 -21.43 25.51
CA CYS A 73 10.34 -21.14 26.89
C CYS A 73 9.44 -21.86 27.92
N ASN A 74 8.17 -22.09 27.62
CA ASN A 74 7.23 -22.71 28.55
C ASN A 74 7.16 -24.22 28.41
N ALA A 75 6.98 -24.72 27.18
CA ALA A 75 6.75 -26.15 26.90
C ALA A 75 8.04 -26.91 26.54
N TYR A 76 9.04 -26.24 25.99
CA TYR A 76 10.23 -26.86 25.39
C TYR A 76 11.56 -26.22 25.86
N ARG A 77 11.68 -25.97 27.17
CA ARG A 77 12.78 -25.20 27.79
C ARG A 77 14.17 -25.57 27.31
N ASN A 78 14.46 -26.86 27.17
CA ASN A 78 15.79 -27.36 26.79
C ASN A 78 16.16 -27.03 25.33
N MET A 79 15.18 -26.69 24.50
CA MET A 79 15.36 -26.31 23.10
C MET A 79 15.29 -24.80 22.88
N ALA A 80 14.86 -24.02 23.88
CA ALA A 80 14.49 -22.62 23.70
C ALA A 80 15.65 -21.73 23.21
N VAL A 81 16.85 -21.89 23.77
CA VAL A 81 18.03 -21.10 23.37
C VAL A 81 18.44 -21.41 21.94
N GLU A 82 18.48 -22.70 21.57
CA GLU A 82 18.89 -23.15 20.24
C GLU A 82 17.84 -22.78 19.17
N ALA A 83 16.56 -22.80 19.52
CA ALA A 83 15.47 -22.48 18.59
C ALA A 83 15.29 -20.96 18.36
N ALA A 84 15.66 -20.11 19.33
CA ALA A 84 15.37 -18.67 19.30
C ALA A 84 15.90 -17.96 18.04
N THR A 85 17.12 -18.28 17.62
CA THR A 85 17.73 -17.67 16.41
C THR A 85 16.99 -18.07 15.14
N HIS A 86 16.53 -19.32 15.04
CA HIS A 86 15.77 -19.82 13.89
C HIS A 86 14.34 -19.28 13.85
N ILE A 87 13.73 -19.06 15.01
CA ILE A 87 12.42 -18.39 15.12
C ILE A 87 12.56 -16.94 14.62
N GLN A 88 13.57 -16.22 15.08
CA GLN A 88 13.83 -14.84 14.65
C GLN A 88 14.10 -14.75 13.14
N GLU A 89 14.90 -15.66 12.58
CA GLU A 89 15.20 -15.73 11.15
C GLU A 89 13.91 -15.89 10.33
N LEU A 90 13.05 -16.84 10.70
CA LEU A 90 11.78 -17.09 10.04
C LEU A 90 10.89 -15.83 9.99
N PHE A 91 10.72 -15.14 11.11
CA PHE A 91 9.86 -13.95 11.17
C PHE A 91 10.50 -12.75 10.48
N THR A 92 11.83 -12.70 10.40
CA THR A 92 12.55 -11.76 9.53
C THR A 92 12.22 -12.01 8.06
N ASP A 93 12.25 -13.27 7.59
CA ASP A 93 11.86 -13.61 6.22
C ASP A 93 10.39 -13.28 5.91
N VAL A 94 9.49 -13.49 6.87
CA VAL A 94 8.08 -13.07 6.75
C VAL A 94 7.95 -11.56 6.56
N GLY A 95 8.71 -10.77 7.33
CA GLY A 95 8.78 -9.32 7.17
C GLY A 95 9.34 -8.92 5.80
N LEU A 96 10.48 -9.50 5.41
CA LEU A 96 11.09 -9.26 4.09
C LEU A 96 10.11 -9.58 2.96
N PHE A 97 9.35 -10.68 3.06
CA PHE A 97 8.32 -11.04 2.09
C PHE A 97 7.25 -9.97 1.96
N ILE A 98 6.63 -9.56 3.09
CA ILE A 98 5.54 -8.56 3.08
C ILE A 98 6.01 -7.22 2.53
N PHE A 99 7.25 -6.81 2.85
CA PHE A 99 7.76 -5.49 2.51
C PHE A 99 8.58 -5.40 1.22
N GLY A 100 8.64 -6.49 0.43
CA GLY A 100 9.00 -6.40 -0.99
C GLY A 100 10.19 -7.22 -1.45
N THR A 101 10.75 -8.09 -0.61
CA THR A 101 11.78 -9.04 -1.03
C THR A 101 11.11 -10.31 -1.58
N ASP A 102 11.56 -10.77 -2.75
CA ASP A 102 11.06 -12.00 -3.37
C ASP A 102 11.71 -13.23 -2.75
N VAL A 103 11.25 -13.58 -1.55
CA VAL A 103 11.59 -14.83 -0.86
C VAL A 103 10.45 -15.84 -1.05
N SER A 104 10.74 -17.13 -1.17
CA SER A 104 9.70 -18.15 -1.26
C SER A 104 9.16 -18.53 0.13
N THR A 105 7.83 -18.50 0.29
CA THR A 105 7.18 -18.96 1.53
C THR A 105 7.40 -20.44 1.81
N GLU A 106 7.58 -21.25 0.76
CA GLU A 106 7.91 -22.65 0.92
C GLU A 106 9.36 -22.82 1.39
N GLU A 107 10.28 -22.02 0.86
CA GLU A 107 11.70 -22.10 1.19
C GLU A 107 12.00 -21.75 2.65
N PHE A 108 11.55 -20.59 3.14
CA PHE A 108 11.87 -20.18 4.52
C PHE A 108 11.14 -21.04 5.57
N VAL A 109 9.94 -21.56 5.25
CA VAL A 109 9.24 -22.50 6.15
C VAL A 109 9.95 -23.83 6.20
N ASN A 110 10.35 -24.38 5.04
CA ASN A 110 11.11 -25.63 5.01
C ASN A 110 12.45 -25.46 5.72
N ARG A 111 13.16 -24.35 5.49
CA ARG A 111 14.41 -24.02 6.20
C ARG A 111 14.21 -24.05 7.71
N PHE A 112 13.17 -23.39 8.23
CA PHE A 112 12.85 -23.40 9.67
C PHE A 112 12.61 -24.81 10.22
N PHE A 113 11.85 -25.66 9.53
CA PHE A 113 11.62 -27.03 10.00
C PHE A 113 12.86 -27.91 9.85
N ASP A 114 13.66 -27.72 8.80
CA ASP A 114 14.93 -28.41 8.63
C ASP A 114 15.89 -28.06 9.77
N THR A 115 15.95 -26.80 10.21
CA THR A 115 16.77 -26.40 11.37
C THR A 115 16.20 -26.86 12.71
N LEU A 116 14.87 -26.96 12.84
CA LEU A 116 14.21 -27.39 14.06
C LEU A 116 14.36 -28.90 14.31
N PHE A 117 14.44 -29.73 13.26
CA PHE A 117 14.49 -31.18 13.43
C PHE A 117 15.70 -31.70 14.22
N PRO A 118 16.96 -31.27 13.95
CA PRO A 118 18.11 -31.66 14.78
C PRO A 118 17.92 -31.35 16.27
N ILE A 119 17.34 -30.19 16.58
CA ILE A 119 17.06 -29.73 17.96
C ILE A 119 16.00 -30.64 18.61
N ALA A 120 14.89 -30.89 17.92
CA ALA A 120 13.83 -31.78 18.40
C ALA A 120 14.34 -33.22 18.55
N TYR A 121 15.19 -33.69 17.65
CA TYR A 121 15.74 -35.05 17.69
C TYR A 121 16.64 -35.28 18.90
N SER A 122 17.56 -34.34 19.19
CA SER A 122 18.51 -34.45 20.30
C SER A 122 17.86 -34.33 21.68
N HIS A 123 16.85 -33.47 21.81
CA HIS A 123 16.25 -33.14 23.11
C HIS A 123 14.94 -33.88 23.40
N MET A 124 14.16 -34.25 22.38
CA MET A 124 12.84 -34.89 22.57
C MET A 124 12.80 -36.36 22.13
N ILE A 125 13.32 -36.67 20.94
CA ILE A 125 13.17 -38.02 20.36
C ILE A 125 14.18 -38.99 20.97
N LYS A 126 15.44 -38.57 21.07
CA LYS A 126 16.52 -39.39 21.61
C LYS A 126 17.30 -38.58 22.66
N PRO A 127 16.67 -38.32 23.83
CA PRO A 127 17.25 -37.49 24.88
C PRO A 127 18.59 -38.08 25.37
N GLY A 128 19.55 -37.19 25.62
CA GLY A 128 20.92 -37.58 25.97
C GLY A 128 21.90 -37.60 24.80
N LEU A 129 21.45 -37.22 23.60
CA LEU A 129 22.30 -36.79 22.48
C LEU A 129 22.61 -35.29 22.59
N THR A 130 23.23 -34.87 23.68
CA THR A 130 23.73 -33.50 23.80
C THR A 130 25.00 -33.35 22.95
N ASP A 131 25.06 -32.28 22.13
CA ASP A 131 26.18 -31.90 21.27
C ASP A 131 26.43 -32.86 20.08
N VAL A 132 25.38 -33.01 19.26
CA VAL A 132 25.42 -33.70 17.96
C VAL A 132 26.49 -33.04 17.08
N SER A 133 27.41 -33.83 16.49
CA SER A 133 28.43 -33.25 15.58
C SER A 133 27.75 -32.47 14.45
N LEU A 134 28.38 -31.39 14.00
CA LEU A 134 27.86 -30.57 12.90
C LEU A 134 27.50 -31.44 11.67
N GLU A 135 28.33 -32.45 11.39
CA GLU A 135 28.12 -33.44 10.33
C GLU A 135 26.85 -34.28 10.52
N TYR A 136 26.57 -34.72 11.75
CA TYR A 136 25.37 -35.48 12.06
C TYR A 136 24.12 -34.59 12.07
N ALA A 137 24.23 -33.35 12.55
CA ALA A 137 23.15 -32.37 12.49
C ALA A 137 22.77 -32.03 11.04
N GLU A 138 23.77 -31.92 10.14
CA GLU A 138 23.54 -31.72 8.71
C GLU A 138 22.94 -32.97 8.05
N CYS A 139 23.33 -34.18 8.47
CA CYS A 139 22.66 -35.39 8.03
C CYS A 139 21.18 -35.43 8.47
N LEU A 140 20.88 -35.06 9.72
CA LEU A 140 19.51 -34.95 10.23
C LEU A 140 18.68 -33.97 9.40
N ARG A 141 19.25 -32.80 9.06
CA ARG A 141 18.65 -31.82 8.14
C ARG A 141 18.33 -32.43 6.79
N MET A 142 19.27 -33.13 6.18
CA MET A 142 19.03 -33.73 4.86
C MET A 142 17.99 -34.86 4.91
N ALA A 143 17.97 -35.62 6.00
CA ALA A 143 17.02 -36.73 6.20
C ALA A 143 15.56 -36.27 6.32
N THR A 144 15.29 -35.00 6.66
CA THR A 144 13.91 -34.47 6.79
C THR A 144 13.08 -34.65 5.53
N ARG A 145 13.74 -34.62 4.36
CA ARG A 145 13.13 -34.77 3.04
C ARG A 145 12.50 -36.15 2.84
N ASP A 146 13.13 -37.18 3.38
CA ASP A 146 12.71 -38.57 3.22
C ASP A 146 11.74 -38.99 4.34
N ILE A 147 12.06 -38.64 5.59
CA ILE A 147 11.35 -39.15 6.77
C ILE A 147 10.17 -38.27 7.19
N ARG A 148 10.16 -36.98 6.80
CA ARG A 148 9.11 -36.00 7.12
C ARG A 148 8.71 -36.02 8.62
N PRO A 149 9.62 -35.62 9.52
CA PRO A 149 9.45 -35.81 10.97
C PRO A 149 8.24 -35.07 11.54
N PHE A 150 7.88 -33.94 10.92
CA PHE A 150 6.72 -33.12 11.26
C PHE A 150 5.49 -33.41 10.38
N GLY A 151 5.54 -34.47 9.56
CA GLY A 151 4.51 -34.88 8.59
C GLY A 151 4.07 -33.76 7.66
N SER A 152 2.77 -33.48 7.59
CA SER A 152 2.22 -32.48 6.67
C SER A 152 2.27 -31.04 7.19
N VAL A 153 2.63 -30.82 8.47
CA VAL A 153 2.54 -29.51 9.12
C VAL A 153 3.36 -28.42 8.39
N PRO A 154 4.63 -28.65 8.00
CA PRO A 154 5.41 -27.64 7.26
C PRO A 154 4.72 -27.21 5.95
N LYS A 155 4.14 -28.16 5.20
CA LYS A 155 3.41 -27.87 3.97
C LYS A 155 2.11 -27.08 4.22
N VAL A 156 1.41 -27.38 5.32
CA VAL A 156 0.20 -26.65 5.71
C VAL A 156 0.55 -25.20 6.06
N ILE A 157 1.59 -24.98 6.86
CA ILE A 157 2.09 -23.65 7.23
C ILE A 157 2.53 -22.86 5.99
N ALA A 158 3.38 -23.45 5.14
CA ALA A 158 3.85 -22.80 3.91
C ALA A 158 2.68 -22.33 3.02
N ARG A 159 1.64 -23.16 2.89
CA ARG A 159 0.43 -22.81 2.14
C ARG A 159 -0.40 -21.72 2.82
N GLN A 160 -0.56 -21.77 4.14
CA GLN A 160 -1.31 -20.75 4.88
C GLN A 160 -0.61 -19.39 4.82
N LEU A 161 0.70 -19.36 5.05
CA LEU A 161 1.52 -18.15 4.91
C LEU A 161 1.50 -17.65 3.47
N GLY A 162 1.72 -18.49 2.46
CA GLY A 162 1.64 -18.08 1.05
C GLY A 162 0.30 -17.44 0.67
N ARG A 163 -0.83 -18.02 1.10
CA ARG A 163 -2.17 -17.50 0.83
C ARG A 163 -2.53 -16.23 1.60
N SER A 164 -1.82 -15.95 2.69
CA SER A 164 -2.07 -14.79 3.55
C SER A 164 -1.13 -13.62 3.24
N LEU A 165 0.16 -13.90 3.08
CA LEU A 165 1.21 -12.91 2.90
C LEU A 165 1.14 -12.25 1.53
N LEU A 166 0.88 -13.03 0.45
CA LEU A 166 0.86 -12.48 -0.91
C LEU A 166 -0.25 -11.41 -1.08
N PRO A 167 -1.52 -11.68 -0.75
CA PRO A 167 -2.55 -10.64 -0.77
C PRO A 167 -2.23 -9.43 0.11
N SER A 168 -1.61 -9.64 1.27
CA SER A 168 -1.22 -8.55 2.18
C SER A 168 -0.13 -7.66 1.59
N ARG A 169 0.88 -8.25 0.93
CA ARG A 169 1.92 -7.54 0.17
C ARG A 169 1.30 -6.76 -0.99
N THR A 170 0.48 -7.41 -1.82
CA THR A 170 -0.18 -6.77 -2.96
C THR A 170 -1.07 -5.62 -2.51
N PHE A 171 -1.78 -5.78 -1.38
CA PHE A 171 -2.61 -4.72 -0.81
C PHE A 171 -1.77 -3.49 -0.43
N LEU A 172 -0.66 -3.67 0.29
CA LEU A 172 0.22 -2.57 0.67
C LEU A 172 0.87 -1.90 -0.57
N GLN A 173 1.29 -2.69 -1.55
CA GLN A 173 1.81 -2.19 -2.83
C GLN A 173 0.77 -1.34 -3.59
N ALA A 174 -0.48 -1.81 -3.62
CA ALA A 174 -1.58 -1.09 -4.23
C ALA A 174 -1.82 0.26 -3.55
N LEU A 175 -1.83 0.31 -2.21
CA LEU A 175 -1.95 1.56 -1.45
C LEU A 175 -0.82 2.54 -1.77
N ASN A 176 0.43 2.06 -1.83
CA ASN A 176 1.59 2.88 -2.20
C ASN A 176 1.48 3.42 -3.64
N LEU A 177 0.96 2.62 -4.58
CA LEU A 177 0.65 3.11 -5.91
C LEU A 177 -0.45 4.17 -5.89
N GLY A 178 -1.50 4.01 -5.07
CA GLY A 178 -2.53 5.03 -4.90
C GLY A 178 -1.96 6.37 -4.46
N ILE A 179 -0.98 6.35 -3.54
CA ILE A 179 -0.24 7.56 -3.10
C ILE A 179 0.59 8.13 -4.25
N GLU A 180 1.29 7.27 -5.01
CA GLU A 180 2.07 7.70 -6.18
C GLU A 180 1.17 8.41 -7.21
N VAL A 181 0.05 7.80 -7.57
CA VAL A 181 -0.93 8.37 -8.52
C VAL A 181 -1.38 9.74 -8.06
N ILE A 182 -1.81 9.89 -6.80
CA ILE A 182 -2.25 11.18 -6.27
C ILE A 182 -1.11 12.21 -6.34
N ASN A 183 0.08 11.86 -5.88
CA ASN A 183 1.24 12.75 -5.91
C ASN A 183 1.62 13.20 -7.33
N THR A 184 1.57 12.30 -8.30
CA THR A 184 1.80 12.63 -9.72
C THR A 184 0.72 13.55 -10.24
N THR A 185 -0.55 13.29 -9.92
CA THR A 185 -1.68 14.10 -10.40
C THR A 185 -1.82 15.45 -9.68
N ASP A 186 -1.19 15.60 -8.51
CA ASP A 186 -1.10 16.87 -7.76
C ASP A 186 -0.03 17.83 -8.31
N HIS A 187 0.88 17.33 -9.15
CA HIS A 187 2.04 18.07 -9.66
C HIS A 187 2.11 18.03 -11.19
N LEU A 188 0.99 18.37 -11.84
CA LEU A 188 0.88 18.36 -13.29
C LEU A 188 1.68 19.47 -13.95
N HIS A 189 2.30 19.15 -15.07
CA HIS A 189 2.89 20.14 -15.94
C HIS A 189 1.85 20.70 -16.91
N PHE A 190 1.39 21.93 -16.65
CA PHE A 190 0.44 22.60 -17.55
C PHE A 190 1.10 23.01 -18.86
N SER A 191 0.44 22.71 -19.98
CA SER A 191 0.88 23.12 -21.32
C SER A 191 0.86 24.65 -21.47
N LYS A 192 1.54 25.16 -22.51
CA LYS A 192 1.50 26.61 -22.84
C LYS A 192 0.08 27.09 -23.13
N ASP A 193 -0.71 26.31 -23.87
CA ASP A 193 -2.10 26.63 -24.19
C ASP A 193 -2.97 26.67 -22.93
N CYS A 194 -2.86 25.66 -22.05
CA CYS A 194 -3.55 25.66 -20.76
C CYS A 194 -3.13 26.86 -19.89
N SER A 195 -1.83 27.14 -19.80
CA SER A 195 -1.33 28.28 -19.02
C SER A 195 -1.90 29.62 -19.48
N ARG A 196 -2.06 29.80 -20.80
CA ARG A 196 -2.68 31.00 -21.38
C ARG A 196 -4.17 31.05 -21.06
N ALA A 197 -4.88 29.93 -21.16
CA ALA A 197 -6.30 29.86 -20.85
C ALA A 197 -6.60 30.12 -19.37
N LEU A 198 -5.80 29.56 -18.45
CA LEU A 198 -5.92 29.81 -17.01
C LEU A 198 -5.69 31.28 -16.66
N LEU A 199 -4.65 31.89 -17.23
CA LEU A 199 -4.39 33.33 -17.12
C LEU A 199 -5.60 34.15 -17.62
N ARG A 200 -6.16 33.78 -18.79
CA ARG A 200 -7.35 34.42 -19.37
C ARG A 200 -8.58 34.29 -18.48
N MET A 201 -8.74 33.15 -17.84
CA MET A 201 -9.87 32.86 -16.97
C MET A 201 -9.79 33.59 -15.64
N GLN A 202 -8.64 33.58 -14.98
CA GLN A 202 -8.50 34.04 -13.60
C GLN A 202 -8.07 35.50 -13.48
N TYR A 203 -7.17 35.97 -14.32
CA TYR A 203 -6.44 37.22 -14.07
C TYR A 203 -6.61 38.30 -15.13
N CYS A 204 -7.02 37.96 -16.36
CA CYS A 204 -7.35 39.00 -17.35
C CYS A 204 -8.49 39.97 -16.94
N PRO A 205 -9.50 39.57 -16.12
CA PRO A 205 -10.44 40.54 -15.56
C PRO A 205 -9.75 41.65 -14.76
N HIS A 206 -8.69 41.31 -14.01
CA HIS A 206 -7.96 42.28 -13.18
C HIS A 206 -7.27 43.34 -14.06
N CYS A 207 -6.77 42.92 -15.23
CA CYS A 207 -6.19 43.83 -16.21
C CYS A 207 -7.22 44.80 -16.81
N GLN A 208 -8.51 44.50 -16.72
CA GLN A 208 -9.61 45.38 -17.12
C GLN A 208 -10.26 46.11 -15.93
N GLY A 209 -9.66 46.05 -14.73
CA GLY A 209 -10.19 46.66 -13.51
C GLY A 209 -11.31 45.87 -12.83
N LEU A 210 -11.57 44.63 -13.26
CA LEU A 210 -12.64 43.75 -12.76
C LEU A 210 -12.10 42.72 -11.76
N THR A 211 -11.50 43.17 -10.67
CA THR A 211 -10.75 42.30 -9.73
C THR A 211 -11.61 41.36 -8.87
N LEU A 212 -12.92 41.55 -8.83
CA LEU A 212 -13.86 40.71 -8.08
C LEU A 212 -14.67 39.77 -8.98
N SER A 213 -14.45 39.80 -10.29
CA SER A 213 -15.23 38.99 -11.23
C SER A 213 -14.72 37.56 -11.25
N LYS A 214 -15.63 36.60 -11.01
CA LYS A 214 -15.36 35.17 -11.18
C LYS A 214 -15.77 34.69 -12.58
N PRO A 215 -15.10 33.67 -13.15
CA PRO A 215 -15.48 33.08 -14.42
C PRO A 215 -16.87 32.44 -14.38
N CYS A 216 -17.58 32.49 -15.50
CA CYS A 216 -18.82 31.74 -15.67
C CYS A 216 -18.57 30.23 -15.55
N MET A 217 -19.54 29.47 -15.04
CA MET A 217 -19.43 28.01 -14.87
C MET A 217 -19.02 27.29 -16.16
N GLY A 218 -19.73 27.54 -17.27
CA GLY A 218 -19.41 26.91 -18.55
C GLY A 218 -18.02 27.29 -19.10
N TYR A 219 -17.58 28.52 -18.86
CA TYR A 219 -16.24 28.97 -19.25
C TYR A 219 -15.17 28.27 -18.41
N CYS A 220 -15.37 28.21 -17.08
CA CYS A 220 -14.49 27.49 -16.17
C CYS A 220 -14.36 26.03 -16.58
N LEU A 221 -15.48 25.34 -16.84
CA LEU A 221 -15.48 23.95 -17.24
C LEU A 221 -14.70 23.72 -18.53
N ASN A 222 -14.88 24.55 -19.56
CA ASN A 222 -14.14 24.42 -20.80
C ASN A 222 -12.63 24.63 -20.59
N VAL A 223 -12.22 25.61 -19.79
CA VAL A 223 -10.81 25.83 -19.48
C VAL A 223 -10.22 24.67 -18.68
N VAL A 224 -10.86 24.30 -17.57
CA VAL A 224 -10.33 23.29 -16.63
C VAL A 224 -10.37 21.88 -17.25
N ARG A 225 -11.43 21.49 -17.98
CA ARG A 225 -11.47 20.19 -18.69
C ARG A 225 -10.42 20.10 -19.80
N GLY A 226 -10.15 21.22 -20.48
CA GLY A 226 -9.05 21.29 -21.45
C GLY A 226 -7.67 21.12 -20.80
N CYS A 227 -7.45 21.81 -19.67
CA CYS A 227 -6.21 21.71 -18.90
C CYS A 227 -5.99 20.31 -18.29
N LEU A 228 -7.06 19.67 -17.80
CA LEU A 228 -7.02 18.35 -17.14
C LEU A 228 -7.38 17.20 -18.09
N ALA A 229 -7.31 17.42 -19.41
CA ALA A 229 -7.75 16.44 -20.40
C ALA A 229 -7.01 15.10 -20.30
N ASN A 230 -5.67 15.14 -20.13
CA ASN A 230 -4.87 13.94 -19.91
C ASN A 230 -5.21 13.27 -18.57
N LEU A 231 -5.40 14.06 -17.52
CA LEU A 231 -5.74 13.55 -16.20
C LEU A 231 -7.08 12.80 -16.20
N ALA A 232 -8.05 13.25 -16.99
CA ALA A 232 -9.34 12.59 -17.10
C ALA A 232 -9.24 11.15 -17.65
N GLU A 233 -8.17 10.81 -18.39
CA GLU A 233 -7.91 9.42 -18.84
C GLU A 233 -7.57 8.48 -17.67
N VAL A 234 -7.14 9.01 -16.53
CA VAL A 234 -6.86 8.24 -15.31
C VAL A 234 -8.15 7.68 -14.68
N ASP A 235 -9.30 8.34 -14.87
CA ASP A 235 -10.56 8.00 -14.18
C ASP A 235 -10.98 6.54 -14.38
N LEU A 236 -10.95 6.05 -15.63
CA LEU A 236 -11.31 4.66 -15.94
C LEU A 236 -10.42 3.66 -15.19
N HIS A 237 -9.11 3.92 -15.16
CA HIS A 237 -8.13 3.04 -14.55
C HIS A 237 -8.14 3.14 -13.02
N TRP A 238 -8.37 4.34 -12.48
CA TRP A 238 -8.58 4.57 -11.06
C TRP A 238 -9.81 3.83 -10.53
N ARG A 239 -10.94 3.88 -11.26
CA ARG A 239 -12.16 3.12 -10.91
C ARG A 239 -11.89 1.62 -10.87
N GLY A 240 -11.13 1.11 -11.84
CA GLY A 240 -10.69 -0.29 -11.87
C GLY A 240 -9.81 -0.64 -10.68
N TYR A 241 -8.83 0.20 -10.38
CA TYR A 241 -7.96 0.06 -9.21
C TYR A 241 -8.72 0.01 -7.89
N VAL A 242 -9.65 0.96 -7.64
CA VAL A 242 -10.46 0.98 -6.41
C VAL A 242 -11.30 -0.29 -6.30
N GLN A 243 -11.88 -0.75 -7.42
CA GLN A 243 -12.66 -2.00 -7.48
C GLN A 243 -11.80 -3.23 -7.18
N SER A 244 -10.62 -3.34 -7.81
CA SER A 244 -9.72 -4.47 -7.57
C SER A 244 -9.16 -4.49 -6.14
N LEU A 245 -8.95 -3.31 -5.53
CA LEU A 245 -8.50 -3.21 -4.14
C LEU A 245 -9.60 -3.66 -3.17
N GLU A 246 -10.85 -3.38 -3.48
CA GLU A 246 -12.02 -3.86 -2.76
C GLU A 246 -12.18 -5.38 -2.86
N GLU A 247 -11.99 -5.96 -4.04
CA GLU A 247 -12.01 -7.41 -4.27
C GLU A 247 -10.89 -8.11 -3.51
N LEU A 248 -9.66 -7.57 -3.59
CA LEU A 248 -8.50 -8.08 -2.84
C LEU A 248 -8.77 -8.03 -1.33
N SER A 249 -9.25 -6.89 -0.82
CA SER A 249 -9.60 -6.72 0.59
C SER A 249 -10.63 -7.75 1.08
N SER A 250 -11.60 -8.09 0.22
CA SER A 250 -12.63 -9.09 0.50
C SER A 250 -12.03 -10.51 0.52
N ALA A 251 -11.10 -10.81 -0.39
CA ALA A 251 -10.41 -12.10 -0.46
C ALA A 251 -9.44 -12.34 0.71
N MET A 252 -8.95 -11.28 1.36
CA MET A 252 -8.07 -11.35 2.54
C MET A 252 -8.81 -11.76 3.84
N HIS A 253 -10.12 -12.02 3.80
CA HIS A 253 -10.90 -12.40 4.98
C HIS A 253 -10.98 -13.94 5.16
N GLY A 254 -11.21 -14.39 6.39
CA GLY A 254 -11.47 -15.80 6.72
C GLY A 254 -10.24 -16.55 7.24
N THR A 255 -10.06 -17.80 6.82
CA THR A 255 -9.00 -18.71 7.33
C THR A 255 -7.58 -18.33 6.91
N TYR A 256 -7.44 -17.38 5.99
CA TYR A 256 -6.16 -16.85 5.51
C TYR A 256 -5.98 -15.39 5.89
N ASP A 257 -6.73 -14.89 6.88
CA ASP A 257 -6.48 -13.57 7.43
C ASP A 257 -5.11 -13.55 8.11
N LEU A 258 -4.31 -12.52 7.80
CA LEU A 258 -2.92 -12.42 8.25
C LEU A 258 -2.79 -12.40 9.77
N GLU A 259 -3.69 -11.70 10.46
CA GLU A 259 -3.73 -11.68 11.91
C GLU A 259 -3.95 -13.08 12.45
N HIS A 260 -4.90 -13.84 11.87
CA HIS A 260 -5.17 -15.21 12.29
C HIS A 260 -4.00 -16.16 12.01
N VAL A 261 -3.41 -16.13 10.81
CA VAL A 261 -2.32 -17.04 10.42
C VAL A 261 -1.07 -16.80 11.25
N LEU A 262 -0.67 -15.53 11.46
CA LEU A 262 0.51 -15.20 12.24
C LEU A 262 0.32 -15.52 13.72
N LEU A 263 -0.81 -15.12 14.31
CA LEU A 263 -1.04 -15.35 15.74
C LEU A 263 -1.29 -16.82 16.08
N ASN A 264 -1.72 -17.65 15.12
CA ASN A 264 -1.87 -19.09 15.31
C ASN A 264 -0.60 -19.91 14.98
N PHE A 265 0.46 -19.27 14.47
CA PHE A 265 1.66 -19.96 14.00
C PHE A 265 2.29 -20.85 15.08
N HIS A 266 2.41 -20.34 16.31
CA HIS A 266 2.97 -21.09 17.44
C HIS A 266 2.19 -22.39 17.71
N SER A 267 0.87 -22.39 17.55
CA SER A 267 0.05 -23.59 17.75
C SER A 267 0.40 -24.67 16.72
N LEU A 268 0.61 -24.30 15.47
CA LEU A 268 1.00 -25.24 14.42
C LEU A 268 2.41 -25.79 14.66
N VAL A 269 3.34 -24.98 15.19
CA VAL A 269 4.67 -25.46 15.61
C VAL A 269 4.56 -26.46 16.75
N ASN A 270 3.69 -26.22 17.73
CA ASN A 270 3.41 -27.16 18.81
C ASN A 270 2.85 -28.49 18.28
N ASP A 271 1.90 -28.45 17.34
CA ASP A 271 1.34 -29.65 16.70
C ASP A 271 2.42 -30.46 15.96
N ALA A 272 3.32 -29.77 15.24
CA ALA A 272 4.46 -30.40 14.58
C ALA A 272 5.38 -31.13 15.59
N LEU A 273 5.74 -30.47 16.68
CA LEU A 273 6.61 -31.04 17.72
C LEU A 273 5.95 -32.23 18.42
N ILE A 274 4.66 -32.14 18.75
CA ILE A 274 3.89 -33.26 19.31
C ILE A 274 3.89 -34.45 18.34
N GLN A 275 3.68 -34.21 17.04
CA GLN A 275 3.66 -35.28 16.06
C GLN A 275 5.03 -35.97 15.92
N ALA A 276 6.12 -35.19 15.91
CA ALA A 276 7.48 -35.73 15.89
C ALA A 276 7.78 -36.55 17.17
N GLN A 277 7.26 -36.12 18.32
CA GLN A 277 7.40 -36.84 19.58
C GLN A 277 6.65 -38.19 19.56
N ILE A 278 5.42 -38.21 19.05
CA ILE A 278 4.60 -39.43 18.92
C ILE A 278 5.30 -40.46 18.02
N ASN A 279 5.89 -40.01 16.91
CA ASN A 279 6.58 -40.87 15.95
C ASN A 279 8.05 -41.12 16.31
N GLY A 280 8.52 -40.68 17.49
CA GLY A 280 9.93 -40.71 17.88
C GLY A 280 10.64 -42.06 17.71
N PRO A 281 10.04 -43.21 18.10
CA PRO A 281 10.67 -44.53 17.91
C PRO A 281 10.92 -44.87 16.44
N GLU A 282 9.92 -44.65 15.57
CA GLU A 282 10.04 -44.90 14.12
C GLU A 282 11.06 -43.95 13.49
N LEU A 283 11.02 -42.66 13.86
CA LEU A 283 11.97 -41.66 13.38
C LEU A 283 13.40 -42.01 13.78
N SER A 284 13.62 -42.54 14.99
CA SER A 284 14.94 -42.99 15.44
C SER A 284 15.49 -44.14 14.61
N GLU A 285 14.64 -45.10 14.24
CA GLU A 285 15.04 -46.23 13.38
C GLU A 285 15.42 -45.74 11.98
N GLN A 286 14.57 -44.89 11.39
CA GLN A 286 14.81 -44.31 10.07
C GLN A 286 16.08 -43.44 10.05
N VAL A 287 16.29 -42.62 11.06
CA VAL A 287 17.51 -41.81 11.20
C VAL A 287 18.75 -42.69 11.37
N ASN A 288 18.70 -43.75 12.18
CA ASN A 288 19.86 -44.66 12.30
C ASN A 288 20.17 -45.35 10.97
N LYS A 289 19.16 -45.62 10.13
CA LYS A 289 19.34 -46.21 8.79
C LYS A 289 19.99 -45.23 7.81
N ILE A 290 19.67 -43.93 7.90
CA ILE A 290 20.16 -42.89 6.98
C ILE A 290 21.51 -42.33 7.45
N CYS A 291 21.59 -41.91 8.72
CA CYS A 291 22.73 -41.18 9.30
C CYS A 291 23.66 -42.05 10.16
N GLY A 292 23.28 -43.30 10.47
CA GLY A 292 24.07 -44.17 11.35
C GLY A 292 23.94 -43.80 12.85
N PRO A 293 24.72 -44.48 13.71
CA PRO A 293 24.71 -44.23 15.15
C PRO A 293 25.34 -42.87 15.49
N PRO A 294 24.77 -42.14 16.47
CA PRO A 294 25.29 -40.83 16.87
C PRO A 294 26.63 -40.95 17.63
N VAL A 295 27.55 -40.02 17.36
CA VAL A 295 28.84 -39.89 18.05
C VAL A 295 28.68 -39.02 19.31
N ARG A 296 29.09 -39.51 20.48
CA ARG A 296 28.87 -38.84 21.79
C ARG A 296 30.06 -37.98 22.24
N LYS A 297 29.78 -36.83 22.86
CA LYS A 297 30.67 -36.12 23.81
C LYS A 297 29.86 -35.57 25.02
N PRO A 298 30.45 -35.41 26.23
CA PRO A 298 29.70 -35.03 27.44
C PRO A 298 29.78 -33.52 27.82
N GLN A 299 28.76 -33.03 28.57
CA GLN A 299 28.57 -31.74 29.30
C GLN A 299 27.74 -30.67 28.56
N GLN A 300 27.12 -29.62 29.14
CA GLN A 300 26.57 -29.22 30.46
C GLN A 300 25.45 -28.22 30.14
N SER A 301 24.25 -28.36 30.70
CA SER A 301 23.09 -27.50 30.38
C SER A 301 23.16 -26.14 31.09
N THR A 302 23.13 -25.05 30.33
CA THR A 302 22.92 -23.69 30.85
C THR A 302 21.45 -23.29 30.68
N GLY A 303 20.78 -22.95 31.77
CA GLY A 303 19.40 -22.49 31.73
C GLY A 303 19.26 -21.08 31.16
N CYS A 304 18.13 -20.80 30.52
CA CYS A 304 17.72 -19.44 30.14
C CYS A 304 17.64 -18.53 31.38
N SER A 305 18.32 -17.40 31.35
CA SER A 305 17.99 -16.24 32.18
C SER A 305 17.78 -15.05 31.26
N PHE A 306 16.52 -14.67 31.05
CA PHE A 306 16.16 -13.35 30.55
C PHE A 306 15.60 -12.55 31.72
N ASP A 307 16.14 -11.35 31.91
CA ASP A 307 15.70 -10.39 32.91
C ASP A 307 14.20 -10.12 32.79
N GLN A 308 13.42 -10.58 33.78
CA GLN A 308 12.00 -10.26 33.92
C GLN A 308 11.73 -8.80 34.36
N ASN A 309 12.72 -7.90 34.32
CA ASN A 309 12.63 -6.55 34.90
C ASN A 309 12.79 -5.39 33.92
N LYS A 310 12.35 -5.56 32.67
CA LYS A 310 11.92 -4.46 31.78
C LYS A 310 10.75 -4.91 30.91
N ASP A 311 9.60 -5.09 31.56
CA ASP A 311 8.26 -4.76 31.04
C ASP A 311 7.21 -5.34 32.00
N ASN A 312 7.21 -4.79 33.22
CA ASN A 312 6.04 -4.85 34.11
C ASN A 312 5.08 -3.68 33.79
N GLN A 313 4.93 -3.34 32.51
CA GLN A 313 3.61 -2.92 32.04
C GLN A 313 2.91 -4.22 31.74
N GLY A 314 2.05 -4.65 32.68
CA GLY A 314 1.26 -5.86 32.51
C GLY A 314 0.77 -5.91 31.08
N LEU A 315 1.05 -7.02 30.41
CA LEU A 315 0.32 -7.45 29.24
C LEU A 315 -1.15 -7.45 29.67
N LYS A 316 -1.80 -6.30 29.54
CA LYS A 316 -3.21 -6.25 29.22
C LYS A 316 -3.26 -7.15 28.02
N MET A 317 -3.67 -8.39 28.26
CA MET A 317 -4.48 -9.17 27.36
C MET A 317 -5.32 -8.12 26.65
N PHE A 318 -4.92 -7.73 25.43
CA PHE A 318 -5.61 -6.67 24.73
C PHE A 318 -7.03 -7.19 24.71
N SER A 319 -7.87 -6.49 25.46
CA SER A 319 -9.31 -6.67 25.39
C SER A 319 -9.56 -6.75 23.90
N ARG A 320 -10.14 -7.87 23.49
CA ARG A 320 -10.55 -8.09 22.12
C ARG A 320 -11.69 -7.10 21.88
N ASP A 321 -11.35 -5.81 21.80
CA ASP A 321 -12.23 -4.78 21.33
C ASP A 321 -12.45 -5.16 19.89
N SER A 322 -13.61 -5.76 19.67
CA SER A 322 -14.05 -6.27 18.38
C SER A 322 -14.09 -5.18 17.30
N GLU A 323 -13.78 -3.92 17.62
CA GLU A 323 -13.65 -2.79 16.71
C GLU A 323 -12.25 -2.60 16.11
N GLU A 324 -11.16 -3.12 16.70
CA GLU A 324 -9.76 -2.84 16.27
C GLU A 324 -9.06 -3.93 15.42
N THR A 325 -9.76 -4.98 14.99
CA THR A 325 -9.12 -6.03 14.16
C THR A 325 -8.60 -5.49 12.83
N LEU A 326 -7.54 -6.12 12.29
CA LEU A 326 -6.99 -5.79 10.97
C LEU A 326 -8.08 -5.82 9.88
N ALA A 327 -8.97 -6.81 9.95
CA ALA A 327 -10.08 -6.97 9.03
C ALA A 327 -11.08 -5.80 9.09
N ASN A 328 -11.41 -5.29 10.28
CA ASN A 328 -12.34 -4.17 10.43
C ASN A 328 -11.73 -2.87 9.94
N ARG A 329 -10.45 -2.60 10.26
CA ARG A 329 -9.73 -1.43 9.73
C ARG A 329 -9.67 -1.48 8.20
N ARG A 330 -9.37 -2.64 7.62
CA ARG A 330 -9.38 -2.88 6.17
C ARG A 330 -10.75 -2.60 5.56
N LYS A 331 -11.83 -3.11 6.15
CA LYS A 331 -13.21 -2.90 5.68
C LYS A 331 -13.62 -1.42 5.76
N ALA A 332 -13.32 -0.74 6.86
CA ALA A 332 -13.64 0.67 7.05
C ALA A 332 -12.89 1.55 6.04
N PHE A 333 -11.59 1.29 5.82
CA PHE A 333 -10.80 1.99 4.81
C PHE A 333 -11.39 1.86 3.41
N ILE A 334 -11.72 0.64 2.97
CA ILE A 334 -12.35 0.41 1.66
C ILE A 334 -13.69 1.13 1.56
N GLY A 335 -14.49 1.12 2.63
CA GLY A 335 -15.75 1.87 2.71
C GLY A 335 -15.56 3.37 2.40
N HIS A 336 -14.56 4.01 2.99
CA HIS A 336 -14.24 5.41 2.71
C HIS A 336 -13.64 5.63 1.31
N LEU A 337 -12.75 4.74 0.86
CA LEU A 337 -12.10 4.86 -0.44
C LEU A 337 -13.11 4.80 -1.60
N ARG A 338 -14.17 3.98 -1.46
CA ARG A 338 -15.25 3.88 -2.45
C ARG A 338 -15.90 5.22 -2.79
N LEU A 339 -15.96 6.15 -1.83
CA LEU A 339 -16.51 7.50 -2.06
C LEU A 339 -15.68 8.31 -3.08
N TYR A 340 -14.40 7.97 -3.23
CA TYR A 340 -13.46 8.59 -4.16
C TYR A 340 -13.30 7.80 -5.47
N ARG A 341 -14.14 6.80 -5.73
CA ARG A 341 -14.06 5.98 -6.95
C ARG A 341 -14.15 6.80 -8.23
N ALA A 342 -14.96 7.87 -8.24
CA ALA A 342 -15.17 8.75 -9.39
C ALA A 342 -14.40 10.09 -9.30
N PHE A 343 -13.37 10.16 -8.45
CA PHE A 343 -12.66 11.40 -8.13
C PHE A 343 -12.14 12.12 -9.39
N TYR A 344 -11.34 11.43 -10.23
CA TYR A 344 -10.72 12.05 -11.40
C TYR A 344 -11.73 12.42 -12.50
N GLY A 345 -12.82 11.66 -12.65
CA GLY A 345 -13.88 11.96 -13.62
C GLY A 345 -14.69 13.21 -13.27
N GLY A 346 -14.82 13.53 -11.97
CA GLY A 346 -15.55 14.69 -11.47
C GLY A 346 -14.68 15.88 -11.07
N LEU A 347 -13.35 15.79 -11.19
CA LEU A 347 -12.43 16.78 -10.62
C LEU A 347 -12.64 18.18 -11.21
N ALA A 348 -12.71 18.31 -12.53
CA ALA A 348 -12.90 19.61 -13.18
C ALA A 348 -14.19 20.31 -12.73
N ASP A 349 -15.26 19.53 -12.59
CA ASP A 349 -16.56 19.98 -12.14
C ASP A 349 -16.51 20.44 -10.67
N GLN A 350 -15.85 19.68 -9.79
CA GLN A 350 -15.66 20.05 -8.39
C GLN A 350 -14.84 21.33 -8.22
N LEU A 351 -13.74 21.48 -8.96
CA LEU A 351 -12.90 22.69 -8.94
C LEU A 351 -13.69 23.93 -9.35
N CYS A 352 -14.48 23.82 -10.43
CA CYS A 352 -15.31 24.92 -10.91
C CYS A 352 -16.46 25.24 -9.96
N ALA A 353 -17.18 24.23 -9.46
CA ALA A 353 -18.34 24.42 -8.59
C ALA A 353 -17.98 25.00 -7.22
N ASN A 354 -16.88 24.56 -6.61
CA ASN A 354 -16.57 24.89 -5.21
C ASN A 354 -15.70 26.14 -5.07
N GLU A 355 -14.77 26.37 -6.00
CA GLU A 355 -13.68 27.33 -5.79
C GLU A 355 -13.64 28.41 -6.88
N LEU A 356 -13.67 27.99 -8.15
CA LEU A 356 -13.28 28.85 -9.27
C LEU A 356 -14.43 29.67 -9.87
N ALA A 357 -15.59 29.07 -10.13
CA ALA A 357 -16.66 29.73 -10.88
C ALA A 357 -17.53 30.65 -10.01
N ALA A 358 -18.22 31.58 -10.68
CA ALA A 358 -19.31 32.33 -10.09
C ALA A 358 -20.50 31.39 -9.78
N ALA A 359 -21.23 31.69 -8.70
CA ALA A 359 -22.47 31.01 -8.38
C ALA A 359 -23.54 31.28 -9.46
N ASP A 360 -24.47 30.35 -9.61
CA ASP A 360 -25.52 30.43 -10.63
C ASP A 360 -26.34 31.72 -10.53
N GLY A 361 -26.58 32.35 -11.67
CA GLY A 361 -27.38 33.57 -11.79
C GLY A 361 -26.63 34.88 -11.51
N LEU A 362 -25.39 34.84 -11.05
CA LEU A 362 -24.55 36.03 -10.88
C LEU A 362 -23.88 36.45 -12.21
N PRO A 363 -23.69 37.75 -12.46
CA PRO A 363 -22.85 38.22 -13.56
C PRO A 363 -21.43 37.65 -13.42
N CYS A 364 -20.89 37.13 -14.53
CA CYS A 364 -19.65 36.36 -14.52
C CYS A 364 -18.78 36.67 -15.74
N TRP A 365 -17.49 36.44 -15.61
CA TRP A 365 -16.51 36.64 -16.68
C TRP A 365 -16.55 35.49 -17.69
N ASN A 366 -16.67 35.79 -18.99
CA ASN A 366 -16.69 34.78 -20.05
C ASN A 366 -15.37 34.64 -20.82
N GLY A 367 -14.31 35.34 -20.42
CA GLY A 367 -13.04 35.42 -21.16
C GLY A 367 -12.85 36.72 -21.95
N GLU A 368 -13.88 37.55 -22.07
CA GLU A 368 -13.82 38.84 -22.77
C GLU A 368 -14.45 39.99 -21.98
N ASP A 369 -15.63 39.75 -21.38
CA ASP A 369 -16.38 40.74 -20.59
C ASP A 369 -17.22 40.05 -19.50
N VAL A 370 -17.87 40.83 -18.63
CA VAL A 370 -18.86 40.38 -17.67
C VAL A 370 -20.21 40.20 -18.36
N VAL A 371 -20.73 38.99 -18.32
CA VAL A 371 -21.99 38.60 -18.97
C VAL A 371 -22.94 37.94 -17.98
N ARG A 372 -24.22 37.79 -18.38
CA ARG A 372 -25.19 37.01 -17.61
C ARG A 372 -24.95 35.50 -17.69
N SER A 373 -24.42 35.02 -18.82
CA SER A 373 -24.19 33.60 -19.06
C SER A 373 -23.16 33.37 -20.15
N TYR A 374 -22.38 32.30 -20.01
CA TYR A 374 -21.49 31.81 -21.06
C TYR A 374 -22.29 31.12 -22.17
N THR A 375 -21.99 31.42 -23.43
CA THR A 375 -22.81 31.03 -24.59
C THR A 375 -22.23 29.87 -25.41
N HIS A 376 -20.93 29.60 -25.31
CA HIS A 376 -20.34 28.48 -26.03
C HIS A 376 -20.75 27.15 -25.40
N ARG A 377 -20.78 26.11 -26.24
CA ARG A 377 -21.03 24.74 -25.79
C ARG A 377 -19.95 24.29 -24.81
N VAL A 378 -20.37 23.69 -23.70
CA VAL A 378 -19.47 23.06 -22.75
C VAL A 378 -19.07 21.68 -23.27
N VAL A 379 -17.76 21.44 -23.45
CA VAL A 379 -17.23 20.16 -23.90
C VAL A 379 -17.12 19.15 -22.75
N GLY A 380 -17.12 17.86 -23.07
CA GLY A 380 -16.93 16.79 -22.10
C GLY A 380 -15.50 16.68 -21.59
N SER A 381 -15.25 15.75 -20.66
CA SER A 381 -13.92 15.43 -20.12
C SER A 381 -13.15 14.44 -21.01
N GLY A 382 -11.83 14.38 -20.85
CA GLY A 382 -10.95 13.48 -21.61
C GLY A 382 -10.48 14.07 -22.94
N ILE A 383 -9.38 13.54 -23.46
CA ILE A 383 -8.64 14.06 -24.63
C ILE A 383 -9.54 14.11 -25.86
N LYS A 384 -10.31 13.03 -26.10
CA LYS A 384 -11.21 12.93 -27.26
C LYS A 384 -12.28 14.01 -27.28
N ALA A 385 -12.78 14.43 -26.11
CA ALA A 385 -13.80 15.46 -26.02
C ALA A 385 -13.26 16.88 -26.28
N GLN A 386 -11.94 17.07 -26.25
CA GLN A 386 -11.32 18.40 -26.39
C GLN A 386 -11.14 18.86 -27.84
N SER A 387 -11.44 18.03 -28.84
CA SER A 387 -11.27 18.40 -30.25
C SER A 387 -12.09 19.64 -30.65
N GLY A 388 -13.22 19.87 -29.98
CA GLY A 388 -14.10 21.02 -30.17
C GLY A 388 -14.05 22.03 -29.02
N ASN A 389 -13.03 21.99 -28.15
CA ASN A 389 -12.94 22.92 -27.02
C ASN A 389 -12.62 24.34 -27.52
N PRO A 390 -13.48 25.34 -27.25
CA PRO A 390 -13.25 26.71 -27.71
C PRO A 390 -12.12 27.43 -26.97
N GLU A 391 -11.78 26.99 -25.75
CA GLU A 391 -10.87 27.72 -24.86
C GLU A 391 -9.45 27.16 -24.80
N VAL A 392 -9.29 25.85 -24.97
CA VAL A 392 -7.99 25.18 -24.81
C VAL A 392 -7.73 24.21 -25.95
N LYS A 393 -6.58 24.36 -26.61
CA LYS A 393 -6.07 23.37 -27.56
C LYS A 393 -5.30 22.29 -26.81
N VAL A 394 -5.79 21.06 -26.88
CA VAL A 394 -5.12 19.89 -26.29
C VAL A 394 -4.40 19.10 -27.37
N LYS A 395 -3.13 18.76 -27.13
CA LYS A 395 -2.26 18.06 -28.08
C LYS A 395 -1.61 16.86 -27.43
N GLY A 396 -1.78 15.69 -28.06
CA GLY A 396 -1.11 14.46 -27.67
C GLY A 396 -1.52 13.96 -26.28
N THR A 397 -0.86 12.89 -25.87
CA THR A 397 -0.99 12.30 -24.53
C THR A 397 0.20 12.68 -23.66
N ASP A 398 -0.01 12.84 -22.36
CA ASP A 398 1.06 13.05 -21.39
C ASP A 398 1.77 11.71 -21.05
N PRO A 399 3.09 11.58 -21.29
CA PRO A 399 3.81 10.33 -21.04
C PRO A 399 3.87 9.95 -19.56
N VAL A 400 3.90 10.92 -18.64
CA VAL A 400 3.90 10.66 -17.19
C VAL A 400 2.55 10.11 -16.76
N ILE A 401 1.46 10.68 -17.31
CA ILE A 401 0.10 10.18 -17.07
C ILE A 401 -0.09 8.77 -17.65
N ASN A 402 0.44 8.50 -18.84
CA ASN A 402 0.39 7.16 -19.42
C ASN A 402 1.13 6.13 -18.55
N GLN A 403 2.28 6.50 -17.98
CA GLN A 403 3.05 5.62 -17.10
C GLN A 403 2.26 5.24 -15.83
N ILE A 404 1.60 6.20 -15.16
CA ILE A 404 0.77 5.89 -13.99
C ILE A 404 -0.47 5.06 -14.37
N ILE A 405 -1.06 5.31 -15.54
CA ILE A 405 -2.16 4.49 -16.07
C ILE A 405 -1.69 3.04 -16.26
N ASP A 406 -0.50 2.83 -16.81
CA ASP A 406 0.04 1.48 -16.98
C ASP A 406 0.34 0.80 -15.65
N LYS A 407 0.82 1.52 -14.63
CA LYS A 407 0.94 0.97 -13.27
C LYS A 407 -0.41 0.55 -12.70
N LEU A 408 -1.44 1.41 -12.81
CA LEU A 408 -2.81 1.11 -12.35
C LEU A 408 -3.40 -0.14 -13.01
N LYS A 409 -3.07 -0.40 -14.28
CA LYS A 409 -3.53 -1.59 -15.01
C LYS A 409 -2.94 -2.91 -14.49
N HIS A 410 -1.78 -2.89 -13.83
CA HIS A 410 -1.03 -4.12 -13.52
C HIS A 410 -0.90 -4.42 -12.03
N VAL A 411 -1.10 -3.42 -11.15
CA VAL A 411 -0.80 -3.55 -9.71
C VAL A 411 -1.57 -4.66 -8.98
N ILE A 412 -2.77 -5.02 -9.44
CA ILE A 412 -3.63 -6.03 -8.80
C ILE A 412 -3.90 -7.21 -9.76
N LYS A 413 -3.15 -7.30 -10.86
CA LYS A 413 -3.15 -8.51 -11.69
C LYS A 413 -2.15 -9.49 -11.09
N VAL A 414 -2.64 -10.34 -10.19
CA VAL A 414 -1.92 -11.52 -9.66
C VAL A 414 -2.56 -12.77 -10.23
#